data_AF-A0A1V2L3G0-F1
#
_entry.id   AF-A0A1V2L3G0-F1
#
_cell.length_a   1.000
_cell.length_b   1.000
_cell.length_c   1.000
_cell.angle_alpha   90.00
_cell.angle_beta   90.00
_cell.angle_gamma   90.00
#
_symmetry.space_group_name_H-M   'P 1'
#
loop_
_entity.id
_entity.type
_entity.pdbx_description
1 polymer ?
#
loop_
_entity_poly.entity_id
_entity_poly.type
_entity_poly.pdbx_seq_one_letter_code
_entity_poly.pdbx_strand_id
1 'polypeptide(L)'
;MKFSTAILTAAIAAIVTAAPSAEPLPWAKANPQASAAAQAYADAFAEAVAIGHADPEAYALAASADDCATIACHAACGQMIIAGQACSKGENTFGGPYITGCLCGSSDTEFLSFYDACMDCGWTLWKYYSPYLAEALGECHDEDSQYSTEPTGTSRCSTTLTDSYTMDTGINYSTYL
;
A
#
# COMPACT_ATOMS: atom_id res chain seq x y z
N MET A 1 47.75 -38.88 20.61
CA MET A 1 46.80 -37.80 20.96
C MET A 1 46.79 -36.81 19.81
N LYS A 2 45.75 -36.83 18.95
CA LYS A 2 45.61 -35.92 17.80
C LYS A 2 44.57 -34.85 18.17
N PHE A 3 45.00 -33.60 18.26
CA PHE A 3 44.10 -32.46 18.45
C PHE A 3 43.49 -32.11 17.09
N SER A 4 42.17 -32.23 16.97
CA SER A 4 41.42 -31.76 15.80
C SER A 4 40.94 -30.34 16.08
N THR A 5 41.48 -29.37 15.36
CA THR A 5 41.07 -27.97 15.42
C THR A 5 39.88 -27.79 14.48
N ALA A 6 38.69 -27.59 15.05
CA ALA A 6 37.52 -27.17 14.28
C ALA A 6 37.57 -25.65 14.13
N ILE A 7 37.73 -25.17 12.89
CA ILE A 7 37.58 -23.76 12.53
C ILE A 7 36.10 -23.55 12.21
N LEU A 8 35.35 -22.90 13.10
CA LEU A 8 34.04 -22.34 12.77
C LEU A 8 34.24 -21.00 12.07
N THR A 9 34.02 -20.97 10.76
CA THR A 9 33.84 -19.75 9.98
C THR A 9 32.51 -19.11 10.33
N ALA A 10 32.53 -17.96 11.00
CA ALA A 10 31.37 -17.10 11.18
C ALA A 10 31.08 -16.38 9.85
N ALA A 11 29.96 -16.72 9.21
CA ALA A 11 29.46 -15.95 8.07
C ALA A 11 28.80 -14.67 8.60
N ILE A 12 29.47 -13.54 8.39
CA ILE A 12 28.88 -12.21 8.62
C ILE A 12 27.97 -11.94 7.43
N ALA A 13 26.66 -12.04 7.62
CA ALA A 13 25.70 -11.54 6.66
C ALA A 13 25.79 -10.01 6.65
N ALA A 14 26.45 -9.44 5.63
CA ALA A 14 26.36 -8.02 5.36
C ALA A 14 24.92 -7.73 4.89
N ILE A 15 24.14 -7.08 5.75
CA ILE A 15 22.89 -6.47 5.35
C ILE A 15 23.27 -5.31 4.44
N VAL A 16 23.20 -5.53 3.12
CA VAL A 16 23.24 -4.44 2.15
C VAL A 16 21.90 -3.71 2.29
N THR A 17 21.87 -2.68 3.14
CA THR A 17 20.81 -1.67 3.02
C THR A 17 21.09 -0.94 1.71
N ALA A 18 20.23 -1.14 0.71
CA ALA A 18 20.25 -0.35 -0.51
C ALA A 18 20.10 1.12 -0.09
N ALA A 19 21.20 1.86 -0.10
CA ALA A 19 21.14 3.29 0.15
C ALA A 19 20.48 3.93 -1.08
N PRO A 20 19.43 4.74 -0.92
CA PRO A 20 18.89 5.51 -2.03
C PRO A 20 20.00 6.41 -2.57
N SER A 21 20.32 6.28 -3.86
CA SER A 21 21.53 6.87 -4.47
C SER A 21 21.26 8.04 -5.40
N ALA A 22 20.07 8.63 -5.37
CA ALA A 22 19.81 9.86 -6.10
C ALA A 22 19.84 11.05 -5.14
N GLU A 23 20.98 11.75 -5.09
CA GLU A 23 21.01 13.07 -4.47
C GLU A 23 20.09 14.04 -5.25
N PRO A 24 19.28 14.87 -4.55
CA PRO A 24 18.49 15.90 -5.20
C PRO A 24 19.36 16.82 -6.06
N LEU A 25 18.86 17.21 -7.23
CA LEU A 25 19.55 18.15 -8.12
C LEU A 25 19.94 19.43 -7.33
N PRO A 26 21.07 20.09 -7.65
CA PRO A 26 21.55 21.23 -6.86
C PRO A 26 20.55 22.38 -6.68
N TRP A 27 19.64 22.57 -7.66
CA TRP A 27 18.57 23.56 -7.55
C TRP A 27 17.43 23.11 -6.60
N ALA A 28 17.20 21.81 -6.45
CA ALA A 28 16.22 21.28 -5.50
C ALA A 28 16.68 21.53 -4.06
N LYS A 29 18.00 21.53 -3.78
CA LYS A 29 18.57 21.90 -2.47
C LYS A 29 18.32 23.36 -2.08
N ALA A 30 17.95 24.23 -3.02
CA ALA A 30 17.59 25.62 -2.75
C ALA A 30 16.14 25.80 -2.25
N ASN A 31 15.30 24.77 -2.39
CA ASN A 31 13.92 24.75 -1.91
C ASN A 31 13.70 23.46 -1.07
N PRO A 32 13.52 23.57 0.26
CA PRO A 32 13.33 22.41 1.13
C PRO A 32 12.21 21.46 0.70
N GLN A 33 11.10 21.99 0.15
CA GLN A 33 10.00 21.17 -0.35
C GLN A 33 10.40 20.41 -1.63
N ALA A 34 11.12 21.04 -2.55
CA ALA A 34 11.61 20.38 -3.77
C ALA A 34 12.69 19.33 -3.46
N SER A 35 13.54 19.59 -2.46
CA SER A 35 14.53 18.61 -1.99
C SER A 35 13.86 17.38 -1.37
N ALA A 36 12.81 17.58 -0.57
CA ALA A 36 12.07 16.48 0.05
C ALA A 36 11.32 15.64 -0.99
N ALA A 37 10.65 16.28 -1.95
CA ALA A 37 9.96 15.59 -3.05
C ALA A 37 10.91 14.75 -3.91
N ALA A 38 12.10 15.28 -4.23
CA ALA A 38 13.11 14.55 -4.99
C ALA A 38 13.68 13.36 -4.21
N GLN A 39 13.84 13.50 -2.89
CA GLN A 39 14.28 12.40 -2.02
C GLN A 39 13.20 11.31 -1.92
N ALA A 40 11.94 11.69 -1.73
CA ALA A 40 10.81 10.75 -1.68
C ALA A 40 10.62 9.96 -2.98
N TYR A 41 10.77 10.63 -4.14
CA TYR A 41 10.80 9.95 -5.45
C TYR A 41 11.91 8.91 -5.52
N ALA A 42 13.13 9.30 -5.15
CA ALA A 42 14.31 8.43 -5.21
C ALA A 42 14.16 7.18 -4.34
N ASP A 43 13.66 7.36 -3.12
CA ASP A 43 13.44 6.29 -2.15
C ASP A 43 12.35 5.32 -2.64
N ALA A 44 11.22 5.85 -3.12
CA ALA A 44 10.11 5.06 -3.66
C ALA A 44 10.50 4.31 -4.95
N PHE A 45 11.29 4.91 -5.83
CA PHE A 45 11.78 4.24 -7.03
C PHE A 45 12.67 3.05 -6.67
N ALA A 46 13.58 3.23 -5.71
CA ALA A 46 14.46 2.16 -5.24
C ALA A 46 13.66 1.00 -4.62
N GLU A 47 12.61 1.31 -3.86
CA GLU A 47 11.68 0.32 -3.31
C GLU A 47 10.94 -0.45 -4.42
N ALA A 48 10.32 0.26 -5.37
CA ALA A 48 9.60 -0.36 -6.48
C ALA A 48 10.47 -1.32 -7.29
N VAL A 49 11.72 -0.94 -7.56
CA VAL A 49 12.69 -1.82 -8.21
C VAL A 49 12.98 -3.04 -7.35
N ALA A 50 13.14 -2.88 -6.03
CA ALA A 50 13.45 -3.98 -5.12
C ALA A 50 12.30 -5.01 -5.01
N ILE A 51 11.05 -4.57 -5.08
CA ILE A 51 9.87 -5.46 -5.06
C ILE A 51 9.46 -5.96 -6.45
N GLY A 52 10.14 -5.53 -7.52
CA GLY A 52 9.83 -5.94 -8.90
C GLY A 52 8.54 -5.34 -9.44
N HIS A 53 8.18 -4.12 -9.02
CA HIS A 53 6.97 -3.43 -9.47
C HIS A 53 6.96 -3.25 -11.00
N ALA A 54 5.79 -3.43 -11.63
CA ALA A 54 5.64 -3.42 -13.09
C ALA A 54 5.94 -2.05 -13.73
N ASP A 55 5.68 -0.96 -12.98
CA ASP A 55 6.03 0.41 -13.37
C ASP A 55 6.65 1.16 -12.18
N PRO A 56 7.98 1.13 -12.02
CA PRO A 56 8.68 1.79 -10.91
C PRO A 56 8.65 3.31 -10.99
N GLU A 57 8.56 3.90 -12.19
CA GLU A 57 8.53 5.35 -12.38
C GLU A 57 7.19 5.93 -11.93
N ALA A 58 6.07 5.28 -12.28
CA ALA A 58 4.74 5.67 -11.81
C ALA A 58 4.62 5.52 -10.29
N TYR A 59 5.14 4.42 -9.73
CA TYR A 59 5.18 4.19 -8.28
C TYR A 59 5.92 5.31 -7.53
N ALA A 60 7.05 5.76 -8.09
CA ALA A 60 7.89 6.81 -7.52
C ALA A 60 7.32 8.22 -7.68
N LEU A 61 6.71 8.53 -8.84
CA LEU A 61 6.06 9.82 -9.10
C LEU A 61 4.96 10.09 -8.09
N ALA A 62 4.18 9.06 -7.75
CA ALA A 62 3.13 9.15 -6.74
C ALA A 62 3.68 9.58 -5.37
N ALA A 63 4.84 9.07 -4.96
CA ALA A 63 5.51 9.40 -3.68
C ALA A 63 6.04 10.83 -3.56
N SER A 64 6.27 11.53 -4.68
CA SER A 64 6.94 12.84 -4.69
C SER A 64 6.04 14.04 -4.37
N ALA A 65 4.72 13.86 -4.40
CA ALA A 65 3.73 14.82 -3.95
C ALA A 65 3.23 14.39 -2.58
N ASP A 66 3.87 14.87 -1.51
CA ASP A 66 3.61 14.46 -0.12
C ASP A 66 2.26 15.03 0.42
N ASP A 67 1.16 14.71 -0.26
CA ASP A 67 -0.21 15.05 0.13
C ASP A 67 -0.76 13.94 1.00
N CYS A 68 -0.44 13.98 2.30
CA CYS A 68 -0.91 12.97 3.22
C CYS A 68 -2.44 12.93 3.30
N ALA A 69 -2.97 11.71 3.46
CA ALA A 69 -4.36 11.38 3.21
C ALA A 69 -5.32 12.39 3.86
N THR A 70 -6.20 12.95 3.03
CA THR A 70 -7.26 13.83 3.52
C THR A 70 -8.24 13.04 4.40
N ILE A 71 -8.97 13.73 5.28
CA ILE A 71 -10.06 13.12 6.06
C ILE A 71 -11.08 12.44 5.13
N ALA A 72 -11.34 13.04 3.96
CA ALA A 72 -12.22 12.45 2.96
C ALA A 72 -11.68 11.12 2.41
N CYS A 73 -10.36 11.02 2.19
CA CYS A 73 -9.74 9.77 1.74
C CYS A 73 -9.86 8.66 2.79
N HIS A 74 -9.59 9.00 4.06
CA HIS A 74 -9.81 8.09 5.18
C HIS A 74 -11.26 7.63 5.28
N ALA A 75 -12.21 8.55 5.13
CA ALA A 75 -13.63 8.23 5.18
C ALA A 75 -14.05 7.29 4.04
N ALA A 76 -13.66 7.61 2.79
CA ALA A 76 -14.00 6.78 1.63
C ALA A 76 -13.41 5.37 1.76
N CYS A 77 -12.10 5.26 1.95
CA CYS A 77 -11.46 3.95 2.05
C CYS A 77 -11.83 3.18 3.32
N GLY A 78 -12.07 3.88 4.44
CA GLY A 78 -12.50 3.24 5.68
C GLY A 78 -13.93 2.69 5.58
N GLN A 79 -14.85 3.43 4.95
CA GLN A 79 -16.20 2.94 4.70
C GLN A 79 -16.22 1.78 3.69
N MET A 80 -15.35 1.83 2.68
CA MET A 80 -15.17 0.71 1.75
C MET A 80 -14.71 -0.57 2.45
N ILE A 81 -13.78 -0.47 3.42
CA ILE A 81 -13.37 -1.61 4.26
C ILE A 81 -14.57 -2.17 5.03
N ILE A 82 -15.34 -1.31 5.70
CA ILE A 82 -16.51 -1.72 6.50
C ILE A 82 -17.56 -2.42 5.63
N ALA A 83 -17.84 -1.86 4.44
CA ALA A 83 -18.75 -2.48 3.47
C ALA A 83 -18.23 -3.85 3.00
N GLY A 84 -16.93 -3.98 2.75
CA GLY A 84 -16.29 -5.25 2.41
C GLY A 84 -16.42 -6.30 3.51
N GLN A 85 -16.22 -5.89 4.76
CA GLN A 85 -16.40 -6.75 5.94
C GLN A 85 -17.83 -7.25 6.07
N ALA A 86 -18.82 -6.39 5.84
CA ALA A 86 -20.23 -6.76 5.92
C ALA A 86 -20.60 -7.83 4.88
N CYS A 87 -19.84 -7.93 3.79
CA CYS A 87 -20.01 -8.95 2.76
C CYS A 87 -19.23 -10.25 3.03
N SER A 88 -18.30 -10.30 3.99
CA SER A 88 -17.53 -11.51 4.28
C SER A 88 -18.33 -12.52 5.09
N LYS A 89 -18.10 -13.81 4.81
CA LYS A 89 -18.60 -14.96 5.58
C LYS A 89 -17.50 -15.64 6.40
N GLY A 90 -16.26 -15.19 6.29
CA GLY A 90 -15.10 -15.77 6.97
C GLY A 90 -15.05 -15.39 8.45
N GLU A 91 -14.29 -16.17 9.23
CA GLU A 91 -13.93 -15.76 10.60
C GLU A 91 -13.05 -14.51 10.61
N ASN A 92 -12.18 -14.38 9.60
CA ASN A 92 -11.55 -13.12 9.25
C ASN A 92 -12.50 -12.36 8.32
N THR A 93 -13.14 -11.29 8.82
CA THR A 93 -14.09 -10.51 8.03
C THR A 93 -13.43 -9.67 6.94
N PHE A 94 -12.11 -9.53 6.95
CA PHE A 94 -11.36 -8.82 5.91
C PHE A 94 -10.92 -9.72 4.75
N GLY A 95 -11.00 -11.04 4.95
CA GLY A 95 -10.76 -12.02 3.90
C GLY A 95 -12.06 -12.67 3.43
N GLY A 96 -12.06 -13.24 2.24
CA GLY A 96 -13.17 -14.02 1.73
C GLY A 96 -13.45 -15.29 2.58
N PRO A 97 -14.47 -16.09 2.24
CA PRO A 97 -15.34 -15.94 1.06
C PRO A 97 -16.44 -14.89 1.26
N TYR A 98 -16.85 -14.24 0.18
CA TYR A 98 -17.87 -13.19 0.20
C TYR A 98 -19.29 -13.71 -0.10
N ILE A 99 -20.30 -12.95 0.31
CA ILE A 99 -21.68 -13.11 -0.14
C ILE A 99 -21.73 -12.77 -1.63
N THR A 100 -22.16 -13.73 -2.46
CA THR A 100 -22.30 -13.57 -3.91
C THR A 100 -23.10 -12.32 -4.24
N GLY A 101 -22.53 -11.45 -5.07
CA GLY A 101 -23.15 -10.20 -5.51
C GLY A 101 -23.24 -9.10 -4.45
N CYS A 102 -22.70 -9.29 -3.24
CA CYS A 102 -22.70 -8.27 -2.18
C CYS A 102 -21.67 -7.16 -2.45
N LEU A 103 -20.49 -7.52 -2.97
CA LEU A 103 -19.43 -6.57 -3.30
C LEU A 103 -19.68 -5.88 -4.65
N CYS A 104 -19.76 -6.65 -5.73
CA CYS A 104 -19.75 -6.11 -7.11
C CYS A 104 -20.85 -6.66 -8.04
N GLY A 105 -21.87 -7.34 -7.48
CA GLY A 105 -22.97 -7.92 -8.26
C GLY A 105 -23.89 -6.91 -8.96
N SER A 106 -23.75 -5.62 -8.66
CA SER A 106 -24.40 -4.50 -9.35
C SER A 106 -23.58 -3.23 -9.13
N SER A 107 -23.80 -2.17 -9.92
CA SER A 107 -23.12 -0.87 -9.73
C SER A 107 -23.47 -0.14 -8.44
N ASP A 108 -24.55 -0.55 -7.76
CA ASP A 108 -25.18 0.21 -6.67
C ASP A 108 -24.94 -0.43 -5.30
N THR A 109 -23.93 -1.30 -5.18
CA THR A 109 -23.55 -1.88 -3.88
C THR A 109 -22.93 -0.83 -2.98
N GLU A 110 -23.07 -1.02 -1.67
CA GLU A 110 -22.46 -0.12 -0.69
C GLU A 110 -20.93 -0.08 -0.82
N PHE A 111 -20.31 -1.23 -1.13
CA PHE A 111 -18.87 -1.31 -1.42
C PHE A 111 -18.47 -0.41 -2.61
N LEU A 112 -19.20 -0.49 -3.72
CA LEU A 112 -18.89 0.31 -4.91
C LEU A 112 -19.24 1.79 -4.77
N SER A 113 -20.14 2.15 -3.85
CA SER A 113 -20.45 3.56 -3.57
C SER A 113 -19.25 4.38 -3.05
N PHE A 114 -18.23 3.70 -2.51
CA PHE A 114 -16.99 4.31 -2.04
C PHE A 114 -15.78 4.05 -2.96
N TYR A 115 -15.95 3.20 -3.98
CA TYR A 115 -14.86 2.71 -4.83
C TYR A 115 -14.11 3.85 -5.49
N ASP A 116 -14.77 4.65 -6.34
CA ASP A 116 -14.10 5.69 -7.12
C ASP A 116 -13.31 6.66 -6.24
N ALA A 117 -13.92 7.10 -5.13
CA ALA A 117 -13.28 8.03 -4.20
C ALA A 117 -12.08 7.40 -3.48
N CYS A 118 -12.16 6.13 -3.08
CA CYS A 118 -11.04 5.45 -2.46
C CYS A 118 -9.92 5.16 -3.48
N MET A 119 -10.25 4.73 -4.69
CA MET A 119 -9.25 4.40 -5.71
C MET A 119 -8.50 5.64 -6.21
N ASP A 120 -9.14 6.82 -6.21
CA ASP A 120 -8.47 8.08 -6.59
C ASP A 120 -7.41 8.54 -5.56
N CYS A 121 -7.65 8.35 -4.26
CA CYS A 121 -6.76 8.87 -3.22
C CYS A 121 -5.98 7.80 -2.44
N GLY A 122 -6.32 6.52 -2.65
CA GLY A 122 -6.00 5.42 -1.74
C GLY A 122 -4.51 5.11 -1.62
N TRP A 123 -3.68 5.51 -2.59
CA TRP A 123 -2.23 5.38 -2.52
C TRP A 123 -1.64 6.07 -1.27
N THR A 124 -2.24 7.16 -0.80
CA THR A 124 -1.86 7.82 0.46
C THR A 124 -2.07 6.97 1.72
N LEU A 125 -2.89 5.91 1.65
CA LEU A 125 -3.29 5.03 2.75
C LEU A 125 -2.92 3.56 2.52
N TRP A 126 -2.52 3.20 1.30
CA TRP A 126 -2.55 1.83 0.81
C TRP A 126 -1.70 0.86 1.62
N LYS A 127 -0.56 1.29 2.17
CA LYS A 127 0.26 0.49 3.10
C LYS A 127 -0.58 -0.09 4.25
N TYR A 128 -1.48 0.71 4.80
CA TYR A 128 -2.29 0.33 5.96
C TYR A 128 -3.65 -0.27 5.55
N TYR A 129 -4.17 0.08 4.38
CA TYR A 129 -5.54 -0.26 3.96
C TYR A 129 -5.58 -1.47 3.02
N SER A 130 -4.51 -1.72 2.26
CA SER A 130 -4.44 -2.86 1.33
C SER A 130 -4.69 -4.21 1.98
N PRO A 131 -4.21 -4.53 3.21
CA PRO A 131 -4.48 -5.84 3.81
C PRO A 131 -5.97 -6.07 4.12
N TYR A 132 -6.77 -5.00 4.15
CA TYR A 132 -8.21 -5.04 4.43
C TYR A 132 -9.07 -4.94 3.16
N LEU A 133 -8.51 -4.49 2.03
CA LEU A 133 -9.26 -4.24 0.79
C LEU A 133 -8.86 -5.16 -0.36
N ALA A 134 -7.61 -5.65 -0.40
CA ALA A 134 -7.06 -6.34 -1.56
C ALA A 134 -7.87 -7.59 -1.96
N GLU A 135 -8.32 -8.39 -0.99
CA GLU A 135 -9.15 -9.57 -1.29
C GLU A 135 -10.54 -9.19 -1.83
N ALA A 136 -11.19 -8.18 -1.27
CA ALA A 136 -12.52 -7.73 -1.73
C ALA A 136 -12.45 -7.12 -3.14
N LEU A 137 -11.41 -6.32 -3.39
CA LEU A 137 -11.13 -5.79 -4.72
C LEU A 137 -10.76 -6.89 -5.72
N GLY A 138 -10.04 -7.93 -5.26
CA GLY A 138 -9.73 -9.12 -6.06
C GLY A 138 -10.99 -9.86 -6.49
N GLU A 139 -11.94 -10.10 -5.58
CA GLU A 139 -13.23 -10.72 -5.91
C GLU A 139 -13.99 -9.88 -6.97
N CYS A 140 -14.03 -8.56 -6.79
CA CYS A 140 -14.64 -7.65 -7.76
C CYS A 140 -13.96 -7.69 -9.13
N HIS A 141 -12.63 -7.75 -9.17
CA HIS A 141 -11.86 -7.87 -10.41
C HIS A 141 -12.14 -9.19 -11.12
N ASP A 142 -12.26 -10.28 -10.37
CA ASP A 142 -12.59 -11.61 -10.90
C ASP A 142 -14.03 -11.66 -11.44
N GLU A 143 -14.97 -10.93 -10.83
CA GLU A 143 -16.35 -10.75 -11.34
C GLU A 143 -16.38 -9.85 -12.59
N ASP A 144 -15.67 -8.73 -12.56
CA ASP A 144 -15.55 -7.76 -13.66
C ASP A 144 -14.18 -7.05 -13.65
N SER A 145 -13.38 -7.35 -14.68
CA SER A 145 -12.01 -6.84 -14.87
C SER A 145 -11.89 -5.31 -14.96
N GLN A 146 -13.01 -4.57 -15.09
CA GLN A 146 -12.98 -3.10 -15.03
C GLN A 146 -12.56 -2.57 -13.65
N TYR A 147 -12.77 -3.34 -12.58
CA TYR A 147 -12.38 -2.95 -11.23
C TYR A 147 -10.90 -3.24 -11.01
N SER A 148 -10.11 -2.21 -10.75
CA SER A 148 -8.72 -2.32 -10.29
C SER A 148 -8.61 -2.95 -8.90
N THR A 149 -7.54 -3.73 -8.69
CA THR A 149 -7.19 -4.33 -7.39
C THR A 149 -6.35 -3.42 -6.50
N GLU A 150 -5.90 -2.29 -7.02
CA GLU A 150 -5.08 -1.28 -6.32
C GLU A 150 -5.50 0.14 -6.73
N PRO A 151 -5.27 1.18 -5.89
CA PRO A 151 -5.64 2.55 -6.20
C PRO A 151 -5.13 3.02 -7.57
N THR A 152 -5.90 3.86 -8.24
CA THR A 152 -5.65 4.28 -9.62
C THR A 152 -5.26 5.75 -9.76
N GLY A 153 -5.45 6.57 -8.71
CA GLY A 153 -5.03 7.97 -8.74
C GLY A 153 -3.52 8.14 -8.51
N THR A 154 -3.08 9.38 -8.30
CA THR A 154 -1.65 9.72 -8.24
C THR A 154 -1.18 10.26 -6.90
N SER A 155 -2.07 10.47 -5.93
CA SER A 155 -1.75 11.06 -4.62
C SER A 155 -1.10 10.03 -3.69
N ARG A 156 0.04 10.31 -3.07
CA ARG A 156 0.70 9.40 -2.09
C ARG A 156 1.31 10.17 -0.92
N CYS A 157 1.67 9.47 0.15
CA CYS A 157 2.34 10.05 1.32
C CYS A 157 3.61 9.23 1.61
N SER A 158 4.71 9.92 1.87
CA SER A 158 6.05 9.34 2.10
C SER A 158 6.09 8.39 3.30
N THR A 159 5.20 8.57 4.28
CA THR A 159 5.05 7.69 5.45
C THR A 159 4.60 6.26 5.10
N THR A 160 4.12 6.04 3.89
CA THR A 160 3.69 4.72 3.40
C THR A 160 4.81 3.88 2.76
N LEU A 161 6.06 4.36 2.73
CA LEU A 161 7.11 3.81 1.85
C LEU A 161 8.17 2.91 2.49
N THR A 162 8.28 2.83 3.82
CA THR A 162 9.50 2.26 4.44
C THR A 162 9.28 1.10 5.41
N ASP A 163 8.03 0.71 5.69
CA ASP A 163 7.75 -0.40 6.62
C ASP A 163 6.62 -1.29 6.12
N SER A 164 6.62 -2.56 6.54
CA SER A 164 5.47 -3.44 6.38
C SER A 164 4.44 -3.20 7.47
N TYR A 165 3.16 -3.30 7.11
CA TYR A 165 2.06 -3.31 8.05
C TYR A 165 1.48 -4.71 8.12
N THR A 166 1.27 -5.23 9.33
CA THR A 166 0.56 -6.49 9.54
C THR A 166 -0.88 -6.17 9.90
N MET A 167 -1.82 -6.80 9.20
CA MET A 167 -3.25 -6.69 9.44
C MET A 167 -3.58 -6.98 10.92
N ASP A 168 -4.33 -6.07 11.55
CA ASP A 168 -4.94 -6.30 12.86
C ASP A 168 -6.38 -6.73 12.64
N THR A 169 -6.64 -8.04 12.73
CA THR A 169 -7.99 -8.59 12.56
C THR A 169 -8.95 -8.21 13.70
N GLY A 170 -8.45 -7.65 14.80
CA GLY A 170 -9.25 -7.15 15.92
C GLY A 170 -9.66 -5.68 15.79
N ILE A 171 -9.21 -4.97 14.75
CA ILE A 171 -9.51 -3.56 14.58
C ILE A 171 -11.00 -3.35 14.28
N ASN A 172 -11.61 -2.40 14.99
CA ASN A 172 -12.97 -1.95 14.69
C ASN A 172 -12.93 -0.60 13.96
N TYR A 173 -12.93 -0.64 12.62
CA TYR A 173 -12.89 0.56 11.78
C TYR A 173 -14.06 1.52 12.05
N SER A 174 -15.21 1.04 12.53
CA SER A 174 -16.35 1.90 12.85
C SER A 174 -16.11 2.83 14.05
N THR A 175 -14.99 2.66 14.77
CA THR A 175 -14.60 3.52 15.90
C THR A 175 -13.61 4.62 15.51
N TYR A 176 -13.12 4.62 14.26
CA TYR A 176 -12.12 5.54 13.73
C TYR A 176 -12.65 6.48 12.62
N LEU A 177 -13.95 6.36 12.30
CA LEU A 177 -14.70 7.22 11.40
C LEU A 177 -15.52 8.24 12.20
#